data_AF-A0A3B9AED0-F1
#
_entry.id   AF-A0A3B9AED0-F1
#
_cell.length_a   1.000
_cell.length_b   1.000
_cell.length_c   1.000
_cell.angle_alpha   90.00
_cell.angle_beta   90.00
_cell.angle_gamma   90.00
#
_symmetry.space_group_name_H-M   'P 1'
#
loop_
_entity.id
_entity.type
_entity.pdbx_description
1 polymer ?
#
loop_
_entity_poly.entity_id
_entity_poly.type
_entity_poly.pdbx_seq_one_letter_code
_entity_poly.pdbx_strand_id
1 'polypeptide(L)' 'AGMGECGFDAAVSTCQHLAEQVGVDVTQVLPFSTGVIGQPLPIDKIIAAMPDAVSRLSETGWLEAAAGIMTTDT' A
#
# COMPACT_ATOMS: atom_id res chain seq x y z
N ALA A 1 -4.92 10.51 4.90
CA ALA A 1 -6.14 11.28 4.51
C ALA A 1 -5.88 12.78 4.66
N GLY A 2 -6.70 13.65 4.04
CA GLY A 2 -6.59 15.11 4.21
C GLY A 2 -5.48 15.80 3.41
N MET A 3 -4.99 15.18 2.33
CA MET A 3 -3.87 15.68 1.52
C MET A 3 -4.30 16.22 0.13
N GLY A 4 -5.59 16.17 -0.21
CA GLY A 4 -6.09 16.63 -1.52
C GLY A 4 -5.44 15.90 -2.70
N GLU A 5 -5.17 16.65 -3.77
CA GLU A 5 -4.61 16.14 -5.03
C GLU A 5 -3.28 15.38 -4.83
N CYS A 6 -2.34 15.93 -4.05
CA CYS A 6 -1.07 15.25 -3.82
C CYS A 6 -1.23 13.89 -3.10
N GLY A 7 -2.26 13.74 -2.26
CA GLY A 7 -2.58 12.46 -1.64
C GLY A 7 -3.26 11.48 -2.60
N PHE A 8 -4.09 11.99 -3.51
CA PHE A 8 -4.71 11.19 -4.56
C PHE A 8 -3.65 10.64 -5.52
N ASP A 9 -2.75 11.49 -6.02
CA ASP A 9 -1.67 11.10 -6.92
C ASP A 9 -0.73 10.08 -6.26
N ALA A 10 -0.45 10.26 -4.95
CA ALA A 10 0.33 9.32 -4.17
C ALA A 10 -0.30 7.92 -4.10
N ALA A 11 -1.62 7.87 -3.86
CA ALA A 11 -2.36 6.61 -3.81
C ALA A 11 -2.40 5.92 -5.18
N VAL A 12 -2.71 6.68 -6.24
CA VAL A 12 -2.74 6.16 -7.62
C VAL A 12 -1.38 5.64 -8.04
N SER A 13 -0.31 6.40 -7.79
CA SER A 13 1.06 5.98 -8.11
C SER A 13 1.43 4.67 -7.39
N THR A 14 1.07 4.53 -6.11
CA THR A 14 1.31 3.29 -5.35
C THR A 14 0.57 2.10 -5.97
N CYS A 15 -0.68 2.28 -6.39
CA CYS A 15 -1.45 1.24 -7.08
C CYS A 15 -0.86 0.86 -8.43
N GLN A 16 -0.41 1.85 -9.22
CA GLN A 16 0.21 1.61 -10.53
C GLN A 16 1.48 0.76 -10.39
N HIS A 17 2.36 1.10 -9.45
CA HIS A 17 3.59 0.34 -9.22
C HIS A 17 3.30 -1.11 -8.81
N LEU A 18 2.29 -1.35 -7.97
CA LEU A 18 1.92 -2.71 -7.59
C LEU A 18 1.34 -3.47 -8.78
N ALA A 19 0.46 -2.83 -9.55
CA ALA A 19 -0.17 -3.43 -10.72
C ALA A 19 0.86 -3.87 -11.77
N GLU A 20 1.87 -3.02 -12.04
CA GLU A 20 2.99 -3.34 -12.93
C GLU A 20 3.82 -4.51 -12.41
N GLN A 21 4.11 -4.56 -11.09
CA GLN A 21 4.90 -5.64 -10.50
C GLN A 21 4.19 -7.00 -10.54
N VAL A 22 2.87 -7.04 -10.40
CA VAL A 22 2.09 -8.29 -10.34
C VAL A 22 1.36 -8.62 -11.65
N GLY A 23 1.48 -7.76 -12.67
CA GLY A 23 0.96 -8.00 -14.02
C GLY A 23 -0.57 -7.93 -14.14
N VAL A 24 -1.21 -7.03 -13.41
CA VAL A 24 -2.68 -6.83 -13.42
C VAL A 24 -3.05 -5.41 -13.86
N ASP A 25 -4.33 -5.20 -14.17
CA ASP A 25 -4.82 -3.84 -14.42
C ASP A 25 -4.88 -3.04 -13.12
N VAL A 26 -4.52 -1.75 -13.16
CA VAL A 26 -4.49 -0.89 -11.97
C VAL A 26 -5.86 -0.79 -11.27
N THR A 27 -6.96 -0.91 -12.01
CA THR A 27 -8.33 -0.90 -11.45
C THR A 27 -8.65 -2.14 -10.62
N GLN A 28 -7.81 -3.19 -10.70
CA GLN A 28 -7.88 -4.38 -9.85
C GLN A 28 -7.11 -4.21 -8.52
N VAL A 29 -6.39 -3.10 -8.33
CA VAL A 29 -5.65 -2.79 -7.10
C VAL A 29 -6.44 -1.78 -6.28
N LEU A 30 -6.90 -2.19 -5.09
CA LEU A 30 -7.72 -1.35 -4.22
C LEU A 30 -6.87 -0.82 -3.05
N PRO A 31 -6.55 0.48 -3.00
CA PRO A 31 -5.75 1.04 -1.92
C PRO A 31 -6.60 1.29 -0.66
N PHE A 32 -6.03 0.95 0.49
CA PHE A 32 -6.53 1.33 1.81
C PHE A 32 -5.40 1.96 2.62
N SER A 33 -5.74 2.89 3.51
CA SER A 33 -4.77 3.57 4.36
C SER A 33 -5.41 3.90 5.71
N THR A 34 -4.63 3.70 6.76
CA THR A 34 -4.98 4.01 8.15
C THR A 34 -3.80 4.72 8.83
N GLY A 35 -4.06 5.44 9.92
CA GLY A 35 -3.06 6.21 10.66
C GLY A 35 -3.34 7.71 10.68
N VAL A 36 -2.28 8.52 10.71
CA VAL A 36 -2.37 9.96 10.96
C VAL A 36 -2.96 10.71 9.75
N ILE A 37 -3.87 11.65 10.02
CA ILE A 37 -4.47 12.55 9.03
C ILE A 37 -3.57 13.76 8.79
N GLY A 38 -3.48 14.23 7.54
CA GLY A 38 -2.72 15.44 7.17
C GLY A 38 -1.22 15.22 7.00
N GLN A 39 -0.77 13.96 6.89
CA GLN A 39 0.63 13.62 6.59
C GLN A 39 0.78 13.05 5.18
N PRO A 40 1.87 13.41 4.47
CA PRO A 40 2.16 12.85 3.16
C PRO A 40 2.48 11.36 3.24
N LEU A 41 2.04 10.61 2.23
CA LEU A 41 2.38 9.19 2.09
C LEU A 41 3.89 9.07 1.74
N PRO A 42 4.67 8.21 2.42
CA PRO A 42 6.09 8.02 2.10
C PRO A 42 6.26 7.09 0.89
N ILE A 43 5.84 7.55 -0.29
CA ILE A 43 5.73 6.76 -1.54
C ILE A 43 7.05 6.01 -1.86
N ASP A 44 8.19 6.71 -1.83
CA ASP A 44 9.47 6.11 -2.19
C ASP A 44 9.82 4.90 -1.31
N LYS A 45 9.49 4.96 -0.02
CA LYS A 45 9.70 3.84 0.91
C LYS A 45 8.78 2.67 0.60
N ILE A 46 7.53 2.95 0.25
CA ILE A 46 6.54 1.93 -0.09
C ILE A 46 6.95 1.21 -1.37
N ILE A 47 7.28 1.96 -2.43
CA ILE A 47 7.71 1.40 -3.72
C ILE A 47 9.00 0.57 -3.55
N ALA A 48 9.97 1.07 -2.77
CA ALA A 48 11.21 0.35 -2.53
C ALA A 48 11.01 -0.99 -1.78
N ALA A 49 10.01 -1.08 -0.90
CA ALA A 49 9.70 -2.30 -0.14
C ALA A 49 8.82 -3.29 -0.93
N MET A 50 8.13 -2.83 -1.97
CA MET A 50 7.12 -3.60 -2.70
C MET A 50 7.65 -4.91 -3.33
N PRO A 51 8.86 -4.96 -3.94
CA PRO A 51 9.39 -6.21 -4.49
C PRO A 51 9.59 -7.30 -3.43
N ASP A 52 10.04 -6.94 -2.22
CA ASP A 52 10.18 -7.89 -1.10
C ASP A 52 8.82 -8.42 -0.67
N ALA A 53 7.83 -7.54 -0.52
CA ALA A 53 6.46 -7.93 -0.16
C ALA A 53 5.84 -8.89 -1.19
N VAL A 54 6.01 -8.62 -2.50
CA VAL A 54 5.53 -9.50 -3.58
C VAL A 54 6.26 -10.83 -3.58
N SER A 55 7.57 -10.86 -3.32
CA SER A 55 8.34 -12.11 -3.26
C SER A 55 7.93 -13.04 -2.11
N ARG A 56 7.22 -12.50 -1.11
CA ARG A 56 6.81 -13.19 0.12
C ARG A 56 5.30 -13.51 0.16
N LEU A 57 4.60 -13.40 -0.97
CA LEU A 57 3.18 -13.80 -1.05
C LEU A 57 3.00 -15.25 -0.59
N SER A 58 1.99 -15.47 0.24
CA SER A 58 1.71 -16.78 0.84
C SER A 58 0.21 -16.95 1.02
N GLU A 59 -0.33 -18.12 0.66
CA GLU A 59 -1.73 -18.48 0.89
C GLU A 59 -2.12 -18.51 2.37
N THR A 60 -1.13 -18.63 3.27
CA THR A 60 -1.32 -18.72 4.72
C THR A 60 -0.79 -17.51 5.49
N GLY A 61 -0.25 -16.49 4.81
CA GLY A 61 0.39 -15.31 5.42
C GLY A 61 -0.57 -14.28 6.05
N TRP A 62 -1.76 -14.72 6.48
CA TRP A 62 -2.84 -13.85 6.95
C TRP A 62 -2.50 -13.13 8.26
N LEU A 63 -1.72 -13.77 9.14
CA LEU A 63 -1.35 -13.19 10.43
C LEU A 63 -0.33 -12.05 10.24
N GLU A 64 0.65 -12.23 9.36
CA GLU A 64 1.60 -11.18 8.99
C GLU A 64 0.90 -10.00 8.31
N ALA A 65 -0.05 -10.29 7.41
CA ALA A 65 -0.87 -9.25 6.77
C ALA A 65 -1.71 -8.49 7.80
N ALA A 66 -2.35 -9.18 8.75
CA ALA A 66 -3.14 -8.57 9.81
C ALA A 66 -2.26 -7.67 10.71
N ALA A 67 -1.08 -8.15 11.11
CA ALA A 67 -0.14 -7.37 11.90
C ALA A 67 0.36 -6.12 11.14
N GLY A 68 0.52 -6.21 9.83
CA GLY A 68 1.00 -5.12 8.98
C GLY A 68 0.02 -3.94 8.81
N ILE A 69 -1.26 -4.11 9.14
CA ILE A 69 -2.30 -3.07 9.01
C ILE A 69 -2.76 -2.49 10.36
N MET A 70 -2.25 -3.00 11.48
CA MET A 70 -2.63 -2.53 12.81
C MET A 70 -2.25 -1.06 13.03
N THR A 71 -3.02 -0.39 13.88
CA THR A 71 -2.74 0.96 14.36
C THR A 71 -2.62 0.99 15.87
N THR A 72 -3.75 1.10 16.56
CA THR A 72 -3.85 1.11 18.03
C THR A 72 -4.51 -0.16 18.57
N ASP A 73 -4.58 -1.18 17.73
CA ASP A 73 -5.06 -2.53 18.03
C ASP A 73 -4.21 -3.18 19.16
N THR A 74 -4.80 -4.10 19.95
CA THR A 74 -4.15 -4.81 21.08
C THR A 74 -4.21 -6.32 20.92
#